data_AF-A0A3N5ZH43-F1
#
_entry.id   AF-A0A3N5ZH43-F1
#
_cell.length_a   1.000
_cell.length_b   1.000
_cell.length_c   1.000
_cell.angle_alpha   90.00
_cell.angle_beta   90.00
_cell.angle_gamma   90.00
#
_symmetry.space_group_name_H-M   'P 1'
#
loop_
_entity.id
_entity.type
_entity.pdbx_description
1 polymer ?
#
loop_
_entity_poly.entity_id
_entity_poly.type
_entity_poly.pdbx_seq_one_letter_code
_entity_poly.pdbx_strand_id
1 'polypeptide(L)'
;MAPAPREAYERWDGKVNYADDPRRKSPALATLMSVMPGLGQIYVGYYQQGFINVLVVATTITILASGAVSGAEPLLGLFLAFYWLYNIVDAGRRANFYNQALAGLEPGALPEDIKLPGTRGSFAAGVALIAAGLIFFSNTMFNVSLEWLEDWWPVALIVAGGWLVYKSRVSETARDRAARSE
;
A
#
# COMPACT_ATOMS: atom_id res chain seq x y z
N MET A 1 -49.84 -4.41 27.67
CA MET A 1 -48.85 -4.54 26.57
C MET A 1 -48.65 -6.03 26.35
N ALA A 2 -49.20 -6.59 25.27
CA ALA A 2 -49.09 -8.02 25.00
C ALA A 2 -47.67 -8.37 24.53
N PRO A 3 -47.10 -9.51 24.96
CA PRO A 3 -45.78 -9.95 24.48
C PRO A 3 -45.84 -10.22 22.98
N ALA A 4 -44.82 -9.78 22.26
CA ALA A 4 -44.72 -9.95 20.81
C ALA A 4 -44.71 -11.46 20.43
N PRO A 5 -45.34 -11.84 19.30
CA PRO A 5 -45.51 -13.24 18.88
C PRO A 5 -44.19 -13.97 18.66
N ARG A 6 -44.23 -15.31 18.83
CA ARG A 6 -43.07 -16.22 18.75
C ARG A 6 -42.24 -16.13 17.47
N GLU A 7 -42.92 -15.78 16.39
CA GLU A 7 -42.34 -15.62 15.07
C GLU A 7 -41.36 -14.44 14.97
N ALA A 8 -41.45 -13.43 15.86
CA ALA A 8 -40.59 -12.26 15.84
C ALA A 8 -39.15 -12.56 16.28
N TYR A 9 -38.95 -13.61 17.10
CA TYR A 9 -37.63 -14.05 17.54
C TYR A 9 -37.06 -15.15 16.64
N GLU A 10 -37.90 -15.99 16.03
CA GLU A 10 -37.43 -17.04 15.11
C GLU A 10 -36.90 -16.48 13.78
N ARG A 11 -37.35 -15.29 13.36
CA ARG A 11 -36.84 -14.61 12.16
C ARG A 11 -35.53 -13.82 12.40
N TRP A 12 -35.04 -13.76 13.63
CA TRP A 12 -33.71 -13.22 13.92
C TRP A 12 -32.67 -14.33 13.77
N ASP A 13 -32.36 -14.68 12.52
CA ASP A 13 -31.31 -15.63 12.18
C ASP A 13 -29.89 -15.09 12.43
N GLY A 14 -29.74 -13.97 13.16
CA GLY A 14 -28.46 -13.44 13.66
C GLY A 14 -27.40 -13.12 12.59
N LYS A 15 -27.68 -13.34 11.31
CA LYS A 15 -26.79 -13.07 10.19
C LYS A 15 -27.31 -11.82 9.53
N VAL A 16 -27.01 -10.67 10.14
CA VAL A 16 -27.12 -9.40 9.42
C VAL A 16 -26.27 -9.56 8.16
N ASN A 17 -26.93 -9.71 7.01
CA ASN A 17 -26.25 -9.78 5.73
C ASN A 17 -25.68 -8.39 5.44
N TYR A 18 -24.48 -8.12 5.99
CA TYR A 18 -23.72 -6.90 5.73
C TYR A 18 -23.39 -6.69 4.25
N ALA A 19 -23.68 -7.66 3.39
CA ALA A 19 -23.59 -7.53 1.94
C ALA A 19 -24.46 -6.38 1.41
N ASP A 20 -25.65 -6.18 1.99
CA ASP A 20 -26.70 -5.27 1.48
C ASP A 20 -26.87 -3.98 2.31
N ASP A 21 -25.87 -3.60 3.12
CA ASP A 21 -25.94 -2.33 3.86
C ASP A 21 -25.86 -1.14 2.86
N PRO A 22 -26.87 -0.25 2.80
CA PRO A 22 -26.91 0.89 1.88
C PRO A 22 -25.77 1.90 2.11
N ARG A 23 -25.05 1.83 3.23
CA ARG A 23 -23.93 2.72 3.56
C ARG A 23 -22.60 2.25 2.97
N ARG A 24 -22.52 1.01 2.45
CA ARG A 24 -21.29 0.48 1.87
C ARG A 24 -20.80 1.35 0.72
N LYS A 25 -19.47 1.52 0.66
CA LYS A 25 -18.80 2.27 -0.40
C LYS A 25 -18.14 1.30 -1.36
N SER A 26 -18.24 1.55 -2.65
CA SER A 26 -17.59 0.69 -3.65
C SER A 26 -16.08 0.96 -3.67
N PRO A 27 -15.22 -0.04 -3.38
CA PRO A 27 -13.78 0.15 -3.44
C PRO A 27 -13.28 0.40 -4.86
N ALA A 28 -13.87 -0.28 -5.85
CA ALA A 28 -13.53 -0.07 -7.25
C ALA A 28 -13.84 1.37 -7.71
N LEU A 29 -15.01 1.90 -7.29
CA LEU A 29 -15.36 3.28 -7.59
C LEU A 29 -14.46 4.28 -6.87
N ALA A 30 -14.10 4.01 -5.60
CA ALA A 30 -13.16 4.85 -4.86
C ALA A 30 -11.79 4.92 -5.56
N THR A 31 -11.25 3.76 -5.99
CA THR A 31 -10.00 3.67 -6.74
C THR A 31 -10.09 4.42 -8.08
N LEU A 32 -11.18 4.23 -8.83
CA LEU A 32 -11.39 4.91 -10.12
C LEU A 32 -11.51 6.42 -9.97
N MET A 33 -12.26 6.90 -8.97
CA MET A 33 -12.38 8.33 -8.68
C MET A 33 -11.02 8.93 -8.31
N SER A 34 -10.17 8.18 -7.62
CA SER A 34 -8.84 8.60 -7.21
C SER A 34 -7.82 8.70 -8.36
N VAL A 35 -8.19 8.36 -9.60
CA VAL A 35 -7.40 8.76 -10.78
C VAL A 35 -7.18 10.26 -10.80
N MET A 36 -8.17 11.03 -10.33
CA MET A 36 -8.01 12.42 -9.93
C MET A 36 -7.65 12.46 -8.44
N PRO A 37 -6.44 12.93 -8.07
CA PRO A 37 -5.95 12.81 -6.71
C PRO A 37 -6.88 13.42 -5.67
N GLY A 38 -7.20 12.63 -4.65
CA GLY A 38 -8.03 13.03 -3.51
C GLY A 38 -9.52 12.73 -3.66
N LEU A 39 -10.06 12.59 -4.87
CA LEU A 39 -11.51 12.37 -5.05
C LEU A 39 -11.98 11.03 -4.49
N GLY A 40 -11.19 9.97 -4.62
CA GLY A 40 -11.51 8.65 -4.07
C GLY A 40 -11.65 8.67 -2.55
N GLN A 41 -10.76 9.39 -1.86
CA GLN A 41 -10.83 9.55 -0.40
C GLN A 41 -12.04 10.40 0.01
N ILE A 42 -12.36 11.46 -0.72
CA ILE A 42 -13.55 12.30 -0.49
C ILE A 42 -14.83 11.47 -0.66
N TYR A 43 -14.91 10.62 -1.67
CA TYR A 43 -16.05 9.73 -1.92
C TYR A 43 -16.34 8.79 -0.73
N VAL A 44 -15.30 8.25 -0.10
CA VAL A 44 -15.44 7.37 1.08
C VAL A 44 -15.73 8.17 2.37
N GLY A 45 -15.51 9.48 2.36
CA GLY A 45 -15.71 10.37 3.51
C GLY A 45 -14.42 10.74 4.26
N TYR A 46 -13.25 10.37 3.74
CA TYR A 46 -11.93 10.77 4.27
C TYR A 46 -11.52 12.15 3.72
N TYR A 47 -12.29 13.18 4.06
CA TYR A 47 -12.10 14.54 3.53
C TYR A 47 -10.70 15.10 3.79
N GLN A 48 -10.19 14.96 5.02
CA GLN A 48 -8.86 15.46 5.36
C GLN A 48 -7.79 14.85 4.46
N GLN A 49 -7.79 13.53 4.27
CA GLN A 49 -6.84 12.87 3.39
C GLN A 49 -7.03 13.29 1.93
N GLY A 50 -8.28 13.42 1.48
CA GLY A 50 -8.60 13.88 0.13
C GLY A 50 -8.02 15.25 -0.17
N PHE A 51 -8.23 16.23 0.72
CA PHE A 51 -7.68 17.57 0.57
C PHE A 51 -6.14 17.59 0.66
N ILE A 52 -5.54 16.79 1.55
CA ILE A 52 -4.07 16.65 1.60
C ILE A 52 -3.55 16.14 0.25
N ASN A 53 -4.19 15.14 -0.34
CA ASN A 53 -3.75 14.58 -1.62
C ASN A 53 -3.87 15.60 -2.77
N VAL A 54 -4.97 16.37 -2.82
CA VAL A 54 -5.13 17.46 -3.78
C VAL A 54 -4.02 18.50 -3.59
N LEU A 55 -3.77 18.92 -2.34
CA LEU A 55 -2.77 19.95 -2.03
C LEU A 55 -1.36 19.49 -2.40
N VAL A 56 -0.96 18.29 -2.00
CA VAL A 56 0.38 17.74 -2.33
C VAL A 56 0.58 17.69 -3.83
N VAL A 57 -0.38 17.12 -4.58
CA VAL A 57 -0.26 17.02 -6.04
C VAL A 57 -0.26 18.39 -6.70
N ALA A 58 -1.18 19.28 -6.32
CA ALA A 58 -1.26 20.62 -6.90
C ALA A 58 0.04 21.41 -6.65
N THR A 59 0.55 21.40 -5.41
CA THR A 59 1.80 22.08 -5.06
C THR A 59 3.00 21.48 -5.81
N THR A 60 3.11 20.15 -5.89
CA THR A 60 4.20 19.52 -6.65
C THR A 60 4.15 19.88 -8.13
N ILE A 61 2.97 19.87 -8.75
CA ILE A 61 2.80 20.31 -10.14
C ILE A 61 3.16 21.79 -10.31
N THR A 62 2.70 22.67 -9.41
CA THR A 62 3.04 24.11 -9.46
C THR A 62 4.54 24.33 -9.35
N ILE A 63 5.22 23.65 -8.44
CA ILE A 63 6.67 23.74 -8.27
C ILE A 63 7.39 23.29 -9.55
N LEU A 64 7.03 22.12 -10.09
CA LEU A 64 7.58 21.60 -11.34
C LEU A 64 7.34 22.54 -12.53
N ALA A 65 6.12 23.07 -12.66
CA ALA A 65 5.74 23.96 -13.76
C ALA A 65 6.36 25.35 -13.66
N SER A 66 6.66 25.82 -12.44
CA SER A 66 7.24 27.15 -12.21
C SER A 66 8.72 27.24 -12.58
N GLY A 67 9.41 26.11 -12.74
CA GLY A 67 10.87 26.09 -12.91
C GLY A 67 11.64 26.59 -11.69
N ALA A 68 10.99 26.71 -10.52
CA ALA A 68 11.59 27.26 -9.30
C ALA A 68 12.67 26.37 -8.68
N VAL A 69 12.82 25.12 -9.15
CA VAL A 69 13.74 24.14 -8.56
C VAL A 69 14.61 23.54 -9.67
N SER A 70 15.78 24.13 -9.88
CA SER A 70 16.75 23.65 -10.87
C SER A 70 17.46 22.39 -10.38
N GLY A 71 17.42 21.31 -11.18
CA GLY A 71 18.15 20.06 -10.94
C GLY A 71 17.42 19.03 -10.07
N ALA A 72 16.25 19.37 -9.49
CA ALA A 72 15.43 18.45 -8.71
C ALA A 72 14.14 18.03 -9.44
N GLU A 73 13.93 18.47 -10.68
CA GLU A 73 12.76 18.14 -11.50
C GLU A 73 12.57 16.63 -11.68
N PRO A 74 13.62 15.82 -11.94
CA PRO A 74 13.47 14.37 -12.03
C PRO A 74 12.99 13.72 -10.73
N LEU A 75 13.48 14.21 -9.58
CA LEU A 75 13.09 13.70 -8.26
C LEU A 75 11.63 14.04 -7.95
N LEU A 76 11.20 15.28 -8.22
CA LEU A 76 9.83 15.70 -8.02
C LEU A 76 8.86 15.02 -8.99
N GLY A 77 9.27 14.78 -10.24
CA GLY A 77 8.50 14.00 -11.21
C GLY A 77 8.33 12.54 -10.79
N LEU A 78 9.40 11.92 -10.29
CA LEU A 78 9.35 10.56 -9.74
C LEU A 78 8.45 10.50 -8.50
N PHE A 79 8.62 11.43 -7.56
CA PHE A 79 7.76 11.57 -6.39
C PHE A 79 6.30 11.69 -6.81
N LEU A 80 5.98 12.57 -7.77
CA LEU A 80 4.62 12.77 -8.25
C LEU A 80 4.03 11.48 -8.82
N ALA A 81 4.78 10.75 -9.65
CA ALA A 81 4.32 9.49 -10.23
C ALA A 81 4.00 8.43 -9.16
N PHE A 82 4.92 8.22 -8.21
CA PHE A 82 4.70 7.27 -7.11
C PHE A 82 3.57 7.72 -6.18
N TYR A 83 3.49 9.01 -5.87
CA TYR A 83 2.44 9.59 -5.05
C TYR A 83 1.07 9.43 -5.71
N TRP A 84 0.99 9.56 -7.04
CA TRP A 84 -0.24 9.37 -7.80
C TRP A 84 -0.75 7.92 -7.72
N LEU A 85 0.14 6.95 -7.94
CA LEU A 85 -0.21 5.52 -7.82
C LEU A 85 -0.57 5.16 -6.37
N TYR A 86 0.19 5.68 -5.39
CA TYR A 86 -0.13 5.53 -3.97
C TYR A 86 -1.53 6.06 -3.65
N ASN A 87 -1.88 7.24 -4.16
CA ASN A 87 -3.18 7.86 -3.93
C ASN A 87 -4.33 6.96 -4.43
N ILE A 88 -4.17 6.32 -5.59
CA ILE A 88 -5.16 5.39 -6.16
C ILE A 88 -5.36 4.17 -5.25
N VAL A 89 -4.26 3.55 -4.81
CA VAL A 89 -4.30 2.37 -3.93
C VAL A 89 -4.87 2.73 -2.55
N ASP A 90 -4.52 3.89 -2.01
CA ASP A 90 -4.99 4.38 -0.72
C ASP A 90 -6.52 4.54 -0.69
N ALA A 91 -7.13 5.05 -1.76
CA ALA A 91 -8.59 5.19 -1.85
C ALA A 91 -9.31 3.84 -1.76
N GLY A 92 -8.85 2.84 -2.52
CA GLY A 92 -9.42 1.48 -2.47
C GLY A 92 -9.24 0.82 -1.11
N ARG A 93 -8.08 0.97 -0.48
CA ARG A 93 -7.82 0.46 0.88
C ARG A 93 -8.74 1.11 1.92
N ARG A 94 -8.92 2.43 1.86
CA ARG A 94 -9.80 3.17 2.77
C ARG A 94 -11.27 2.80 2.60
N ALA A 95 -11.73 2.55 1.37
CA ALA A 95 -13.07 2.03 1.13
C ALA A 95 -13.27 0.63 1.75
N ASN A 96 -12.29 -0.25 1.61
CA ASN A 96 -12.32 -1.57 2.25
C ASN A 96 -12.35 -1.47 3.77
N PHE A 97 -11.50 -0.63 4.37
CA PHE A 97 -11.51 -0.40 5.82
C PHE A 97 -12.82 0.21 6.31
N TYR A 98 -13.38 1.16 5.57
CA TYR A 98 -14.69 1.74 5.89
C TYR A 98 -15.78 0.66 5.92
N ASN A 99 -15.81 -0.22 4.91
CA ASN A 99 -16.78 -1.30 4.84
C ASN A 99 -16.59 -2.37 5.94
N GLN A 100 -15.34 -2.64 6.33
CA GLN A 100 -15.04 -3.57 7.43
C GLN A 100 -15.50 -2.99 8.78
N ALA A 101 -15.19 -1.71 9.03
CA ALA A 101 -15.66 -1.02 10.23
C ALA A 101 -17.18 -0.94 10.28
N LEU A 102 -17.84 -0.69 9.14
CA LEU A 102 -19.30 -0.72 9.02
C LEU A 102 -19.88 -2.11 9.35
N ALA A 103 -19.18 -3.19 8.98
CA ALA A 103 -19.57 -4.56 9.29
C ALA A 103 -19.26 -4.99 10.75
N GLY A 104 -18.80 -4.07 11.59
CA GLY A 104 -18.43 -4.36 12.98
C GLY A 104 -17.20 -5.27 13.11
N LEU A 105 -16.43 -5.45 12.04
CA LEU A 105 -15.17 -6.19 12.08
C LEU A 105 -14.12 -5.31 12.73
N GLU A 106 -13.57 -5.74 13.87
CA GLU A 106 -12.45 -5.04 14.49
C GLU A 106 -11.25 -5.01 13.52
N PRO A 107 -10.48 -3.90 13.46
CA PRO A 107 -9.30 -3.82 12.62
C PRO A 107 -8.20 -4.76 13.15
N GLY A 108 -8.28 -6.06 12.88
CA GLY A 108 -7.17 -6.97 13.19
C GLY A 108 -7.46 -8.43 13.55
N ALA A 109 -8.47 -9.08 13.01
CA ALA A 109 -8.35 -10.54 12.80
C ALA A 109 -7.73 -10.77 11.42
N LEU A 110 -6.42 -10.50 11.30
CA LEU A 110 -5.66 -11.12 10.21
C LEU A 110 -5.83 -12.63 10.37
N PRO A 111 -6.05 -13.41 9.30
CA PRO A 111 -5.81 -14.85 9.39
C PRO A 111 -4.42 -15.02 10.00
N GLU A 112 -4.27 -15.86 11.04
CA GLU A 112 -2.97 -16.13 11.68
C GLU A 112 -1.88 -16.56 10.67
N ASP A 113 -2.31 -16.95 9.46
CA ASP A 113 -1.49 -17.37 8.32
C ASP A 113 -1.02 -16.22 7.41
N ILE A 114 -1.59 -15.01 7.50
CA ILE A 114 -1.08 -13.83 6.80
C ILE A 114 -0.21 -13.06 7.79
N LYS A 115 1.07 -13.43 7.84
CA LYS A 115 2.14 -12.54 8.31
C LYS A 115 2.18 -11.35 7.35
N LEU A 116 1.30 -10.37 7.55
CA LEU A 116 1.48 -9.07 6.93
C LEU A 116 2.90 -8.63 7.30
N PRO A 117 3.76 -8.27 6.33
CA PRO A 117 4.98 -7.55 6.67
C PRO A 117 4.51 -6.33 7.46
N GLY A 118 4.83 -6.30 8.76
CA GLY A 118 4.37 -5.25 9.64
C GLY A 118 4.69 -3.89 9.04
N THR A 119 3.90 -2.89 9.39
CA THR A 119 4.15 -1.47 9.07
C THR A 119 5.54 -0.97 9.53
N ARG A 120 6.29 -1.79 10.25
CA ARG A 120 7.74 -1.71 10.39
C ARG A 120 8.39 -1.96 9.04
N GLY A 121 8.63 -0.88 8.28
CA GLY A 121 9.39 -0.92 7.03
C GLY A 121 10.62 -1.82 7.21
N SER A 122 10.80 -2.77 6.31
CA SER A 122 11.92 -3.70 6.38
C SER A 122 13.22 -2.89 6.51
N PHE A 123 14.02 -3.16 7.54
CA PHE A 123 15.33 -2.52 7.69
C PHE A 123 16.14 -2.65 6.39
N ALA A 124 16.04 -3.79 5.71
CA ALA A 124 16.65 -4.01 4.40
C ALA A 124 16.05 -3.10 3.31
N ALA A 125 14.75 -2.85 3.32
CA ALA A 125 14.12 -1.91 2.39
C ALA A 125 14.56 -0.47 2.68
N GLY A 126 14.66 -0.07 3.94
CA GLY A 126 15.18 1.25 4.33
C GLY A 126 16.64 1.44 3.91
N VAL A 127 17.50 0.44 4.17
CA VAL A 127 18.90 0.44 3.72
C VAL A 127 19.00 0.48 2.20
N ALA A 128 18.19 -0.30 1.48
CA ALA A 128 18.16 -0.26 0.02
C ALA A 128 17.73 1.12 -0.51
N LEU A 129 16.77 1.77 0.14
CA LEU A 129 16.31 3.11 -0.23
C LEU A 129 17.39 4.17 0.01
N ILE A 130 18.12 4.06 1.13
CA ILE A 130 19.27 4.93 1.44
C ILE A 130 20.37 4.73 0.40
N ALA A 131 20.72 3.48 0.07
CA ALA A 131 21.73 3.18 -0.94
C ALA A 131 21.33 3.72 -2.32
N ALA A 132 20.08 3.51 -2.75
CA ALA A 132 19.56 4.07 -3.99
C ALA A 132 19.64 5.60 -3.98
N GLY A 133 19.22 6.25 -2.89
CA GLY A 133 19.32 7.69 -2.72
C GLY A 133 20.75 8.21 -2.84
N LEU A 134 21.73 7.53 -2.22
CA LEU A 134 23.15 7.90 -2.32
C LEU A 134 23.71 7.73 -3.73
N ILE A 135 23.31 6.67 -4.45
CA ILE A 135 23.74 6.44 -5.84
C ILE A 135 23.21 7.57 -6.74
N PHE A 136 21.91 7.88 -6.66
CA PHE A 136 21.33 8.98 -7.42
C PHE A 136 21.92 10.34 -7.02
N PHE A 137 22.11 10.58 -5.71
CA PHE A 137 22.75 11.80 -5.21
C PHE A 137 24.18 11.95 -5.75
N SER A 138 24.92 10.85 -5.90
CA SER A 138 26.29 10.90 -6.42
C SER A 138 26.34 11.35 -7.87
N ASN A 139 25.38 10.91 -8.68
CA ASN A 139 25.23 11.38 -10.06
C ASN A 139 24.87 12.89 -10.08
N THR A 140 23.98 13.36 -9.22
CA THR A 140 23.56 14.77 -9.20
C THR A 140 24.62 15.72 -8.64
N MET A 141 25.30 15.36 -7.53
CA MET A 141 26.23 16.24 -6.83
C MET A 141 27.66 16.19 -7.39
N PHE A 142 28.11 15.01 -7.81
CA PHE A 142 29.49 14.77 -8.24
C PHE A 142 29.59 14.46 -9.74
N ASN A 143 28.47 14.51 -10.47
CA ASN A 143 28.39 14.23 -11.91
C ASN A 143 28.95 12.84 -12.30
N VAL A 144 28.86 11.88 -11.36
CA VAL A 144 29.32 10.49 -11.53
C VAL A 144 28.35 9.76 -12.46
N SER A 145 28.84 9.24 -13.59
CA SER A 145 27.99 8.51 -14.54
C SER A 145 27.37 7.26 -13.91
N LEU A 146 26.12 6.97 -14.27
CA LEU A 146 25.37 5.79 -13.84
C LEU A 146 25.42 4.64 -14.84
N GLU A 147 26.24 4.74 -15.89
CA GLU A 147 26.42 3.69 -16.91
C GLU A 147 26.84 2.36 -16.29
N TRP A 148 27.71 2.42 -15.28
CA TRP A 148 28.09 1.22 -14.52
C TRP A 148 26.91 0.56 -13.81
N LEU A 149 25.86 1.31 -13.42
CA LEU A 149 24.67 0.72 -12.80
C LEU A 149 23.78 0.03 -13.84
N GLU A 150 23.70 0.59 -15.05
CA GLU A 150 22.99 0.00 -16.19
C GLU A 150 23.65 -1.30 -16.67
N ASP A 151 24.98 -1.40 -16.60
CA ASP A 151 25.68 -2.64 -16.94
C ASP A 151 25.52 -3.72 -15.85
N TRP A 152 25.37 -3.32 -14.58
CA TRP A 152 25.44 -4.24 -13.44
C TRP A 152 24.09 -4.63 -12.82
N TRP A 153 22.97 -3.99 -13.16
CA TRP A 153 21.63 -4.40 -12.66
C TRP A 153 21.28 -5.88 -12.93
N PRO A 154 21.72 -6.53 -14.04
CA PRO A 154 21.43 -7.96 -14.25
C PRO A 154 22.11 -8.83 -13.19
N VAL A 155 23.31 -8.47 -12.74
CA VAL A 155 24.03 -9.19 -11.68
C VAL A 155 23.28 -9.11 -10.36
N ALA A 156 22.72 -7.94 -10.02
CA ALA A 156 21.89 -7.78 -8.83
C ALA A 156 20.65 -8.70 -8.85
N LEU A 157 20.00 -8.86 -10.01
CA LEU A 157 18.89 -9.79 -10.18
C LEU A 157 19.30 -11.26 -10.04
N ILE A 158 20.47 -11.64 -10.57
CA ILE A 158 21.01 -12.99 -10.44
C ILE A 158 21.25 -13.32 -8.96
N VAL A 159 21.88 -12.40 -8.21
CA VAL A 159 22.14 -12.58 -6.77
C VAL A 159 20.83 -12.64 -5.98
N ALA A 160 19.87 -11.74 -6.26
CA ALA A 160 18.57 -11.72 -5.60
C ALA A 160 17.79 -13.03 -5.86
N GLY A 161 17.77 -13.51 -7.11
CA GLY A 161 17.16 -14.77 -7.50
C GLY A 161 17.81 -15.97 -6.82
N GLY A 162 19.14 -16.04 -6.82
CA GLY A 162 19.90 -17.08 -6.13
C GLY A 162 19.65 -17.11 -4.62
N TRP A 163 19.61 -15.93 -4.00
CA TRP A 163 19.29 -15.79 -2.57
C TRP A 163 17.87 -16.26 -2.25
N LEU A 164 16.89 -15.95 -3.11
CA LEU A 164 15.50 -16.38 -2.93
C LEU A 164 15.37 -17.90 -2.99
N VAL A 165 16.07 -18.55 -3.92
CA VAL A 165 16.13 -20.01 -4.04
C VAL A 165 16.87 -20.64 -2.86
N TYR A 166 17.98 -20.06 -2.42
CA TYR A 166 18.69 -20.55 -1.24
C TYR A 166 17.81 -20.50 0.01
N LYS A 167 17.14 -19.37 0.23
CA LYS A 167 16.24 -19.18 1.37
C LYS A 167 15.06 -20.16 1.34
N SER A 168 14.51 -20.46 0.17
CA SER A 168 13.42 -21.44 0.06
C SER A 168 13.89 -22.85 0.46
N ARG A 169 15.07 -23.29 0.00
CA ARG A 169 15.62 -24.62 0.32
C ARG A 169 16.04 -24.79 1.78
N VAL A 170 16.57 -23.73 2.41
CA VAL A 170 16.94 -23.76 3.83
C VAL A 170 15.70 -23.85 4.72
N SER A 171 14.61 -23.18 4.35
CA SER A 171 13.34 -23.25 5.09
C SER A 171 12.67 -24.63 5.02
N GLU A 172 12.93 -25.38 3.94
CA GLU A 172 12.44 -26.75 3.72
C GLU A 172 13.22 -27.75 4.60
N THR A 173 14.55 -27.63 4.63
CA THR A 173 15.42 -28.51 5.44
C THR A 173 15.20 -28.34 6.95
N ALA A 174 14.85 -27.14 7.40
CA ALA A 174 14.53 -26.85 8.80
C ALA A 174 13.20 -27.48 9.25
N ARG A 175 12.20 -27.54 8.36
CA ARG A 175 10.91 -28.20 8.63
C ARG A 175 11.05 -29.72 8.67
N ASP A 176 11.84 -30.29 7.76
CA ASP A 176 12.06 -31.74 7.65
C ASP A 176 12.90 -32.36 8.78
N ARG A 177 13.72 -31.57 9.47
CA ARG A 177 14.45 -32.01 10.67
C ARG A 177 13.56 -32.00 11.91
N ALA A 178 12.68 -30.99 12.03
CA ALA A 178 11.72 -30.91 13.13
C ALA A 178 10.67 -32.05 13.07
N ALA A 179 10.22 -32.43 11.87
CA ALA A 179 9.25 -33.52 11.67
C ALA A 179 9.82 -34.94 11.87
N ARG A 180 11.15 -35.10 11.99
CA ARG A 180 11.83 -36.40 12.21
C ARG A 180 12.27 -36.63 13.66
N SER A 181 12.14 -35.61 14.51
CA SER A 181 12.46 -35.68 15.94
C SER A 181 11.22 -35.89 16.83
N GLU A 182 10.03 -36.00 16.22
CA GLU A 182 8.77 -36.46 16.83
C GLU A 182 8.52 -37.92 16.46
#